data_AF-A0A1I3R4K6-F1
#
_entry.id   AF-A0A1I3R4K6-F1
#
_cell.length_a   1.000
_cell.length_b   1.000
_cell.length_c   1.000
_cell.angle_alpha   90.00
_cell.angle_beta   90.00
_cell.angle_gamma   90.00
#
_symmetry.space_group_name_H-M   'P 1'
#
loop_
_entity.id
_entity.type
_entity.pdbx_description
1 polymer ?
#
loop_
_entity_poly.entity_id
_entity_poly.type
_entity_poly.pdbx_seq_one_letter_code
_entity_poly.pdbx_strand_id
1 'polypeptide(L)'
;MAVYTGGDLAWSTLTEHTAKLTPEGWEVSWLPGRSFDRDSAIIAMLLVEIYVRDPPPWDEEWLTAAKLEKEINVSRRADWRG
;
A
#
# COMPACT_ATOMS: atom_id res chain seq x y z
N MET A 1 -8.18 8.91 -2.47
CA MET A 1 -7.76 7.50 -2.38
C MET A 1 -8.99 6.66 -2.09
N ALA A 2 -9.17 5.52 -2.76
CA ALA A 2 -10.36 4.69 -2.59
C ALA A 2 -9.97 3.21 -2.60
N VAL A 3 -9.61 2.71 -1.42
CA VAL A 3 -9.38 1.29 -1.16
C VAL A 3 -10.68 0.69 -0.64
N TYR A 4 -11.13 -0.38 -1.28
CA TYR A 4 -12.29 -1.16 -0.87
C TYR A 4 -11.82 -2.43 -0.19
N THR A 5 -12.59 -2.90 0.79
CA THR A 5 -12.33 -4.18 1.47
C THR A 5 -13.59 -5.04 1.43
N GLY A 6 -13.44 -6.32 1.12
CA GLY A 6 -14.50 -7.32 1.14
C GLY A 6 -13.94 -8.64 1.63
N GLY A 7 -14.31 -9.04 2.86
CA GLY A 7 -13.89 -10.29 3.47
C GLY A 7 -12.37 -10.48 3.51
N ASP A 8 -11.87 -11.27 2.56
CA ASP A 8 -10.49 -11.71 2.38
C ASP A 8 -9.74 -10.96 1.27
N LEU A 9 -10.35 -9.94 0.66
CA LEU A 9 -9.76 -9.15 -0.43
C LEU A 9 -9.90 -7.65 -0.17
N ALA A 10 -8.85 -6.90 -0.47
CA ALA A 10 -8.87 -5.46 -0.61
C ALA A 10 -8.31 -5.07 -1.98
N TRP A 11 -8.91 -4.06 -2.61
CA TRP A 11 -8.53 -3.60 -3.94
C TRP A 11 -8.66 -2.08 -4.03
N SER A 12 -7.87 -1.50 -4.93
CA SER A 12 -7.96 -0.09 -5.31
C SER A 12 -8.70 0.04 -6.64
N THR A 13 -9.41 1.15 -6.84
CA THR A 13 -9.93 1.51 -8.17
C THR A 13 -8.93 2.32 -9.01
N LEU A 14 -7.78 2.67 -8.43
CA LEU A 14 -6.75 3.50 -9.05
C LEU A 14 -5.52 2.69 -9.48
N THR A 15 -5.35 1.48 -8.94
CA THR A 15 -4.24 0.59 -9.26
C THR A 15 -4.76 -0.84 -9.43
N GLU A 16 -4.04 -1.64 -10.22
CA GLU A 16 -4.31 -3.07 -10.42
C GLU A 16 -3.84 -3.94 -9.24
N HIS A 17 -3.26 -3.31 -8.21
CA HIS A 17 -2.82 -4.01 -7.02
C HIS A 17 -3.99 -4.40 -6.12
N THR A 18 -3.81 -5.52 -5.45
CA THR A 18 -4.71 -6.07 -4.45
C THR A 18 -3.95 -6.45 -3.19
N ALA A 19 -4.68 -6.54 -2.08
CA ALA A 19 -4.23 -7.20 -0.87
C ALA A 19 -5.19 -8.36 -0.55
N LYS A 20 -4.65 -9.52 -0.21
CA LYS A 20 -5.42 -10.73 0.01
C LYS A 20 -5.06 -11.35 1.36
N LEU A 21 -6.06 -11.81 2.10
CA LEU A 21 -5.87 -12.57 3.34
C LEU A 21 -5.38 -13.99 3.01
N THR A 22 -4.25 -14.34 3.62
CA THR A 22 -3.60 -15.67 3.59
C THR A 22 -3.55 -16.23 5.02
N PRO A 23 -3.22 -17.52 5.20
CA PRO A 23 -3.03 -18.09 6.54
C PRO A 23 -1.98 -17.34 7.38
N GLU A 24 -0.99 -16.72 6.75
CA GLU A 24 0.12 -16.01 7.39
C GLU A 24 -0.19 -14.52 7.66
N GLY A 25 -1.28 -13.98 7.10
CA GLY A 25 -1.67 -12.59 7.19
C GLY A 25 -2.13 -12.01 5.85
N TRP A 26 -2.22 -10.69 5.74
CA TRP A 26 -2.54 -10.03 4.49
C TRP A 26 -1.29 -9.89 3.63
N GLU A 27 -1.34 -10.41 2.41
CA GLU A 27 -0.29 -10.23 1.40
C GLU A 27 -0.73 -9.17 0.39
N VAL A 28 0.18 -8.26 0.06
CA VAL A 28 -0.08 -7.17 -0.88
C VAL A 28 0.70 -7.45 -2.17
N SER A 29 0.00 -7.47 -3.29
CA SER A 29 0.56 -7.87 -4.61
C SER A 29 1.81 -7.10 -5.06
N TRP A 30 1.99 -5.85 -4.64
CA TRP A 30 3.20 -5.06 -4.96
C TRP A 30 4.33 -5.22 -3.93
N LEU A 31 4.08 -5.90 -2.80
CA LEU A 31 5.06 -6.27 -1.77
C LEU A 31 5.04 -7.78 -1.52
N PRO A 32 5.36 -8.60 -2.53
CA PRO A 32 5.31 -10.05 -2.39
C PRO A 32 6.29 -10.54 -1.33
N GLY A 33 5.88 -11.57 -0.58
CA GLY A 33 6.71 -12.18 0.47
C GLY A 33 6.71 -11.42 1.80
N ARG A 34 5.86 -10.39 1.95
CA ARG A 34 5.57 -9.75 3.24
C ARG A 34 4.14 -10.04 3.67
N SER A 35 3.99 -10.44 4.93
CA SER A 35 2.70 -10.63 5.58
C SER A 35 2.42 -9.45 6.51
N PHE A 36 1.25 -8.86 6.38
CA PHE A 36 0.80 -7.71 7.15
C PHE A 36 -0.44 -8.06 7.98
N ASP A 37 -0.73 -7.26 9.00
CA ASP A 37 -2.10 -7.19 9.52
C ASP A 37 -3.00 -6.42 8.54
N ARG A 38 -4.30 -6.41 8.81
CA ARG A 38 -5.30 -5.78 7.93
C ARG A 38 -5.03 -4.29 7.74
N ASP A 39 -4.71 -3.57 8.81
CA ASP A 39 -4.54 -2.12 8.77
C ASP A 39 -3.28 -1.75 8.00
N SER A 40 -2.18 -2.46 8.25
CA SER A 40 -0.92 -2.30 7.53
C SER A 40 -1.06 -2.64 6.04
N ALA A 41 -1.89 -3.64 5.68
CA ALA A 41 -2.19 -3.96 4.29
C ALA A 41 -3.01 -2.85 3.60
N ILE A 42 -3.97 -2.24 4.31
CA ILE A 42 -4.71 -1.07 3.80
C ILE A 42 -3.76 0.11 3.60
N ILE A 43 -2.85 0.37 4.55
CA ILE A 43 -1.83 1.42 4.43
C ILE A 43 -0.94 1.16 3.20
N ALA A 44 -0.50 -0.08 2.99
CA ALA A 44 0.27 -0.45 1.79
C ALA A 44 -0.53 -0.22 0.49
N MET A 45 -1.84 -0.49 0.50
CA MET A 45 -2.72 -0.18 -0.64
C MET A 45 -2.86 1.33 -0.88
N LEU A 46 -2.89 2.16 0.17
CA LEU A 46 -2.90 3.61 0.03
C LEU A 46 -1.56 4.14 -0.51
N LEU A 47 -0.44 3.59 -0.02
CA LEU A 47 0.90 3.96 -0.46
C LEU A 47 1.08 3.74 -1.97
N VAL A 48 0.61 2.61 -2.51
CA VAL A 48 0.76 2.35 -3.94
C VAL A 48 -0.06 3.30 -4.81
N GLU A 49 -1.24 3.74 -4.34
CA GLU A 49 -1.99 4.81 -5.04
C GLU A 49 -1.18 6.11 -5.11
N ILE A 50 -0.46 6.47 -4.05
CA ILE A 50 0.41 7.66 -4.03
C ILE A 50 1.61 7.45 -4.96
N TYR A 51 2.23 6.27 -4.93
CA TYR A 51 3.42 5.99 -5.71
C TYR A 51 3.17 6.03 -7.21
N VAL A 52 2.00 5.56 -7.65
CA VAL A 52 1.57 5.60 -9.06
C VAL A 52 1.26 7.03 -9.49
N ARG A 53 0.66 7.84 -8.61
CA ARG A 53 0.39 9.26 -8.90
C ARG A 53 1.65 10.13 -8.94
N ASP A 54 2.67 9.74 -8.18
CA ASP A 54 3.95 10.43 -8.06
C ASP A 54 3.83 11.94 -7.78
N PRO A 55 3.16 12.35 -6.68
CA PRO A 55 2.99 13.76 -6.39
C PRO A 55 4.34 14.42 -6.06
N PRO A 56 4.49 15.73 -6.31
CA PRO A 56 5.74 16.44 -6.04
C PRO A 56 6.04 16.52 -4.52
N PRO A 57 7.31 16.71 -4.11
CA PRO A 57 7.71 16.62 -2.70
C PRO A 57 7.08 17.63 -1.73
N TRP A 58 6.51 18.72 -2.25
CA TRP A 58 5.81 19.74 -1.45
C TRP A 58 4.31 19.44 -1.28
N ASP A 59 3.80 18.38 -1.91
CA ASP A 59 2.42 17.96 -1.80
C ASP A 59 2.15 17.26 -0.46
N GLU A 60 0.96 17.45 0.10
CA GLU A 60 0.54 16.79 1.34
C GLU A 60 0.45 15.27 1.18
N GLU A 61 0.12 14.75 -0.01
CA GLU A 61 0.12 13.31 -0.30
C GLU A 61 1.55 12.75 -0.19
N TRP A 62 2.57 13.49 -0.65
CA TRP A 62 3.97 13.07 -0.53
C TRP A 62 4.42 12.98 0.93
N LEU A 63 4.09 14.00 1.73
CA LEU A 63 4.41 14.02 3.16
C LEU A 63 3.66 12.94 3.94
N THR A 64 2.43 12.62 3.52
CA THR A 64 1.62 11.55 4.10
C THR A 64 2.22 10.18 3.79
N ALA A 65 2.64 9.94 2.54
CA ALA A 65 3.33 8.70 2.17
C ALA A 65 4.58 8.46 3.03
N ALA A 66 5.40 9.49 3.27
CA ALA A 66 6.60 9.36 4.09
C ALA A 66 6.31 8.98 5.56
N LYS A 67 5.12 9.33 6.09
CA LYS A 67 4.69 8.91 7.44
C LYS A 67 4.22 7.46 7.43
N LEU A 68 3.37 7.11 6.48
CA LEU A 68 2.81 5.77 6.32
C LEU A 68 3.90 4.72 6.04
N GLU A 69 4.90 5.06 5.23
CA GLU A 69 6.09 4.24 4.98
C GLU A 69 6.78 3.81 6.28
N LYS A 70 6.98 4.75 7.21
CA LYS A 70 7.59 4.48 8.51
C LYS A 70 6.72 3.60 9.38
N GLU A 71 5.39 3.78 9.32
CA GLU A 71 4.43 3.03 10.11
C GLU A 71 4.48 1.53 9.79
N ILE A 72 4.56 1.17 8.51
CA ILE A 72 4.60 -0.23 8.07
C ILE A 72 6.00 -0.74 7.69
N ASN A 73 7.04 0.06 7.99
CA ASN A 73 8.44 -0.24 7.66
C ASN A 73 8.65 -0.64 6.18
N VAL A 74 8.11 0.18 5.28
CA VAL A 74 8.24 0.11 3.82
C VAL A 74 8.93 1.37 3.32
N SER A 75 9.63 1.28 2.19
CA SER A 75 10.22 2.43 1.51
C SER A 75 9.93 2.38 0.03
N ARG A 76 9.35 3.46 -0.54
CA ARG A 76 9.20 3.60 -1.99
C ARG A 76 10.49 3.31 -2.74
N ARG A 77 11.62 3.78 -2.24
CA ARG A 77 12.91 3.65 -2.93
C ARG A 77 13.43 2.20 -2.98
N ALA A 78 13.15 1.40 -1.96
CA ALA A 78 13.66 0.03 -1.87
C ALA A 78 12.66 -1.00 -2.43
N ASP A 79 11.38 -0.76 -2.18
CA ASP A 79 10.34 -1.76 -2.32
C ASP A 79 9.46 -1.54 -3.55
N TRP A 80 9.25 -0.29 -3.99
CA TRP A 80 8.43 0.00 -5.17
C TRP A 80 9.23 -0.21 -6.47
N ARG A 81 8.61 -0.88 -7.44
CA ARG A 81 9.26 -1.27 -8.71
C ARG A 81 8.66 -0.68 -9.98
N GLY A 82 7.59 0.11 -9.87
CA GLY A 82 6.94 0.76 -11.02
C GLY A 82 6.17 -0.26 -11.84
#